data_AF-A0A2S9DT88-F1
#
_entry.id   AF-A0A2S9DT88-F1
#
_cell.length_a   1.000
_cell.length_b   1.000
_cell.length_c   1.000
_cell.angle_alpha   90.00
_cell.angle_beta   90.00
_cell.angle_gamma   90.00
#
_symmetry.space_group_name_H-M   'P 1'
#
loop_
_entity.id
_entity.type
_entity.pdbx_description
1 polymer ?
#
loop_
_entity_poly.entity_id
_entity_poly.type
_entity_poly.pdbx_seq_one_letter_code
_entity_poly.pdbx_strand_id
1 'polypeptide(L)'
;MNFTRMTAISAITLAATFGLGACAEKPLSNEEACQEIINQAKEQNLDTDSTGSLGDTVEQGKKISAIFRSVADQAEAEFSADLAAYADNTDEFIAVVSDDSLSTQQMQVKMSLLDTAENRALSDKLETTCPGLNDL
;
A
#
# COMPACT_ATOMS: atom_id res chain seq x y z
N MET A 1 -37.02 -11.25 67.23
CA MET A 1 -37.34 -12.20 66.15
C MET A 1 -37.61 -11.43 64.87
N ASN A 2 -36.65 -11.41 63.96
CA ASN A 2 -36.86 -11.64 62.52
C ASN A 2 -35.50 -11.63 61.83
N PHE A 3 -35.03 -12.85 61.52
CA PHE A 3 -33.92 -13.12 60.64
C PHE A 3 -34.49 -13.26 59.23
N THR A 4 -34.12 -12.39 58.29
CA THR A 4 -34.24 -12.73 56.86
C THR A 4 -33.06 -12.17 56.07
N ARG A 5 -32.10 -13.08 55.88
CA ARG A 5 -31.33 -13.38 54.67
C ARG A 5 -30.54 -12.28 53.95
N MET A 6 -29.22 -12.47 54.03
CA MET A 6 -28.23 -12.34 52.97
C MET A 6 -28.79 -12.31 51.54
N THR A 7 -28.39 -11.28 50.80
CA THR A 7 -27.81 -11.43 49.47
C THR A 7 -26.67 -10.43 49.34
N ALA A 8 -25.45 -10.90 49.59
CA ALA A 8 -24.26 -10.32 49.00
C ALA A 8 -24.22 -10.77 47.55
N ILE A 9 -24.13 -9.86 46.57
CA ILE A 9 -23.26 -10.01 45.42
C ILE A 9 -22.64 -8.63 45.18
N SER A 10 -21.34 -8.59 45.41
CA SER A 10 -20.42 -7.54 45.06
C SER A 10 -20.32 -7.39 43.54
N ALA A 11 -20.28 -6.17 43.04
CA ALA A 11 -19.47 -5.79 41.89
C ALA A 11 -19.22 -4.27 41.92
N ILE A 12 -18.43 -3.84 42.91
CA ILE A 12 -17.58 -2.68 42.71
C ILE A 12 -16.45 -3.17 41.80
N THR A 13 -16.56 -2.88 40.51
CA THR A 13 -15.38 -2.82 39.65
C THR A 13 -15.43 -1.49 38.91
N LEU A 14 -14.98 -0.43 39.59
CA LEU A 14 -14.31 0.67 38.92
C LEU A 14 -13.06 0.07 38.26
N ALA A 15 -13.19 -0.35 37.01
CA ALA A 15 -12.06 -0.47 36.10
C ALA A 15 -12.16 0.70 35.13
N ALA A 16 -11.71 1.87 35.61
CA ALA A 16 -11.10 2.85 34.73
C ALA A 16 -9.78 2.26 34.24
N THR A 17 -9.84 1.34 33.28
CA THR A 17 -8.67 1.08 32.44
C THR A 17 -8.65 2.18 31.40
N PHE A 18 -7.92 3.25 31.73
CA PHE A 18 -7.18 4.01 30.75
C PHE A 18 -6.19 3.05 30.09
N GLY A 19 -6.69 2.23 29.16
CA GLY A 19 -5.87 1.69 28.11
C GLY A 19 -5.60 2.86 27.18
N LEU A 20 -4.43 3.47 27.33
CA LEU A 20 -3.70 4.10 26.23
C LEU A 20 -3.38 3.01 25.20
N GLY A 21 -4.39 2.38 24.63
CA GLY A 21 -4.31 1.68 23.38
C GLY A 21 -4.74 2.71 22.37
N ALA A 22 -3.80 3.18 21.55
CA ALA A 22 -4.15 3.79 20.27
C ALA A 22 -5.31 2.99 19.66
N CYS A 23 -6.27 3.65 19.03
CA CYS A 23 -7.13 2.99 18.07
C CYS A 23 -6.19 2.31 17.07
N ALA A 24 -5.84 1.05 17.31
CA ALA A 24 -5.18 0.21 16.34
C ALA A 24 -6.30 -0.12 15.37
N GLU A 25 -6.51 0.79 14.43
CA GLU A 25 -7.40 0.56 13.29
C GLU A 25 -6.99 -0.80 12.72
N LYS A 26 -7.97 -1.68 12.59
CA LYS A 26 -7.72 -3.01 12.03
C LYS A 26 -7.11 -2.79 10.63
N PRO A 27 -5.99 -3.45 10.30
CA PRO A 27 -5.41 -3.32 8.97
C PRO A 27 -6.44 -3.69 7.91
N LEU A 28 -6.40 -2.98 6.79
CA LEU A 28 -7.21 -3.23 5.62
C LEU A 28 -6.93 -4.64 5.12
N SER A 29 -7.99 -5.41 4.86
CA SER A 29 -7.87 -6.65 4.09
C SER A 29 -7.32 -6.38 2.69
N ASN A 30 -6.80 -7.41 2.02
CA ASN A 30 -6.27 -7.24 0.66
C ASN A 30 -7.30 -6.62 -0.29
N GLU A 31 -8.57 -7.02 -0.21
CA GLU A 31 -9.63 -6.46 -1.05
C GLU A 31 -9.88 -4.97 -0.75
N GLU A 32 -9.94 -4.58 0.52
CA GLU A 32 -10.11 -3.18 0.94
C GLU A 32 -8.91 -2.33 0.51
N ALA A 33 -7.69 -2.84 0.67
CA ALA A 33 -6.47 -2.19 0.23
C ALA A 33 -6.43 -2.03 -1.31
N CYS A 34 -6.82 -3.05 -2.08
CA CYS A 34 -6.94 -2.94 -3.54
C CYS A 34 -7.96 -1.87 -3.95
N GLN A 35 -9.13 -1.80 -3.29
CA GLN A 35 -10.13 -0.77 -3.57
C GLN A 35 -9.62 0.63 -3.21
N GLU A 36 -8.87 0.77 -2.12
CA GLU A 36 -8.26 2.03 -1.73
C GLU A 36 -7.24 2.52 -2.77
N ILE A 37 -6.40 1.63 -3.31
CA ILE A 37 -5.48 1.97 -4.41
C ILE A 37 -6.27 2.49 -5.62
N ILE A 38 -7.33 1.78 -6.02
CA ILE A 38 -8.15 2.17 -7.17
C ILE A 38 -8.84 3.52 -6.93
N ASN A 39 -9.35 3.76 -5.72
CA ASN A 39 -10.01 5.01 -5.37
C ASN A 39 -9.02 6.18 -5.43
N GLN A 40 -7.84 6.05 -4.79
CA GLN A 40 -6.82 7.09 -4.83
C GLN A 40 -6.30 7.32 -6.26
N ALA A 41 -6.16 6.27 -7.07
CA ALA A 41 -5.75 6.40 -8.45
C ALA A 41 -6.77 7.20 -9.28
N LYS A 42 -8.06 6.94 -9.10
CA LYS A 42 -9.14 7.72 -9.73
C LYS A 42 -9.16 9.16 -9.24
N GLU A 43 -8.99 9.41 -7.95
CA GLU A 43 -8.92 10.76 -7.37
C GLU A 43 -7.74 11.56 -7.93
N GLN A 44 -6.60 10.90 -8.14
CA GLN A 44 -5.41 11.50 -8.73
C GLN A 44 -5.44 11.59 -10.26
N ASN A 45 -6.53 11.15 -10.89
CA ASN A 45 -6.69 11.07 -12.35
C ASN A 45 -5.50 10.38 -13.00
N LEU A 46 -5.07 9.25 -12.42
CA LEU A 46 -4.10 8.38 -13.06
C LEU A 46 -4.69 7.85 -14.36
N ASP A 47 -3.92 7.98 -15.43
CA ASP A 47 -4.24 7.53 -16.78
C ASP A 47 -3.09 6.62 -17.18
N THR A 48 -3.18 5.32 -16.86
CA THR A 48 -2.06 4.40 -17.11
C THR A 48 -1.89 4.06 -18.60
N ASP A 49 -2.92 4.36 -19.41
CA ASP A 49 -2.93 4.21 -20.87
C ASP A 49 -2.32 5.42 -21.62
N SER A 50 -1.92 6.47 -20.90
CA SER A 50 -1.41 7.69 -21.53
C SER A 50 -0.09 7.43 -22.24
N THR A 51 -0.07 7.53 -23.58
CA THR A 51 1.17 7.58 -24.38
C THR A 51 1.84 8.96 -24.29
N GLY A 52 1.87 9.54 -23.09
CA GLY A 52 2.36 10.88 -22.80
C GLY A 52 3.86 11.06 -23.05
N SER A 53 4.35 12.27 -22.78
CA SER A 53 5.78 12.54 -22.76
C SER A 53 6.48 11.75 -21.65
N LEU A 54 7.81 11.61 -21.73
CA LEU A 54 8.61 11.00 -20.66
C LEU A 54 8.37 11.67 -19.29
N GLY A 55 8.12 13.00 -19.30
CA GLY A 55 7.76 13.75 -18.10
C GLY A 55 6.43 13.29 -17.49
N ASP A 56 5.44 12.99 -18.33
CA ASP A 56 4.14 12.50 -17.89
C ASP A 56 4.28 11.09 -17.29
N THR A 57 5.07 10.20 -17.91
CA THR A 57 5.37 8.86 -17.37
C THR A 57 6.04 8.96 -15.99
N VAL A 58 7.01 9.86 -15.83
CA VAL A 58 7.69 10.08 -14.54
C VAL A 58 6.72 10.61 -13.49
N GLU A 59 5.84 11.55 -13.85
CA GLU A 59 4.85 12.09 -12.93
C GLU A 59 3.83 11.01 -12.50
N GLN A 60 3.32 10.23 -13.45
CA GLN A 60 2.39 9.13 -13.16
C GLN A 60 3.05 8.07 -12.28
N GLY A 61 4.26 7.65 -12.60
CA GLY A 61 5.00 6.69 -11.77
C GLY A 61 5.13 7.17 -10.32
N LYS A 62 5.41 8.47 -10.11
CA LYS A 62 5.49 9.04 -8.75
C LYS A 62 4.15 8.97 -8.02
N LYS A 63 3.05 9.22 -8.72
CA LYS A 63 1.68 9.08 -8.16
C LYS A 63 1.39 7.63 -7.79
N ILE A 64 1.72 6.68 -8.66
CA ILE A 64 1.55 5.24 -8.41
C ILE A 64 2.35 4.83 -7.16
N SER A 65 3.65 5.12 -7.12
CA SER A 65 4.50 4.80 -5.95
C SER A 65 3.95 5.39 -4.65
N ALA A 66 3.50 6.66 -4.68
CA ALA A 66 2.91 7.31 -3.52
C ALA A 66 1.63 6.62 -3.03
N ILE A 67 0.75 6.21 -3.94
CA ILE A 67 -0.50 5.49 -3.59
C ILE A 67 -0.15 4.13 -2.96
N PHE A 68 0.73 3.36 -3.58
CA PHE A 68 1.11 2.04 -3.07
C PHE A 68 1.76 2.13 -1.69
N ARG A 69 2.63 3.12 -1.44
CA ARG A 69 3.19 3.39 -0.09
C ARG A 69 2.09 3.77 0.91
N SER A 70 1.19 4.68 0.53
CA SER A 70 0.10 5.14 1.38
C SER A 70 -0.81 3.99 1.84
N VAL A 71 -1.10 3.05 0.93
CA VAL A 71 -1.93 1.87 1.23
C VAL A 71 -1.13 0.79 1.96
N ALA A 72 0.18 0.64 1.68
CA ALA A 72 1.04 -0.31 2.38
C ALA A 72 1.04 -0.08 3.89
N ASP A 73 1.02 1.17 4.36
CA ASP A 73 0.99 1.51 5.79
C ASP A 73 -0.31 1.06 6.50
N GLN A 74 -1.35 0.75 5.74
CA GLN A 74 -2.69 0.42 6.25
C GLN A 74 -3.08 -1.05 5.98
N ALA A 75 -2.36 -1.76 5.11
CA ALA A 75 -2.67 -3.12 4.69
C ALA A 75 -2.19 -4.19 5.70
N GLU A 76 -2.72 -5.42 5.56
CA GLU A 76 -2.20 -6.59 6.27
C GLU A 76 -0.71 -6.83 5.95
N ALA A 77 0.06 -7.31 6.94
CA ALA A 77 1.53 -7.30 6.89
C ALA A 77 2.15 -7.97 5.64
N GLU A 78 1.60 -9.10 5.17
CA GLU A 78 2.11 -9.76 3.96
C GLU A 78 1.86 -8.91 2.71
N PHE A 79 0.66 -8.33 2.58
CA PHE A 79 0.30 -7.52 1.43
C PHE A 79 0.96 -6.13 1.47
N SER A 80 1.09 -5.54 2.66
CA SER A 80 1.87 -4.32 2.93
C SER A 80 3.29 -4.41 2.38
N ALA A 81 3.98 -5.54 2.62
CA ALA A 81 5.32 -5.77 2.11
C ALA A 81 5.37 -5.83 0.57
N ASP A 82 4.39 -6.48 -0.06
CA ASP A 82 4.29 -6.53 -1.52
C ASP A 82 4.04 -5.13 -2.12
N LEU A 83 3.13 -4.36 -1.52
CA LEU A 83 2.82 -3.00 -1.96
C LEU A 83 4.02 -2.05 -1.82
N ALA A 84 4.75 -2.14 -0.70
CA ALA A 84 5.96 -1.36 -0.48
C ALA A 84 7.06 -1.72 -1.48
N ALA A 85 7.28 -3.02 -1.73
CA ALA A 85 8.27 -3.48 -2.71
C ALA A 85 7.93 -3.01 -4.14
N TYR A 86 6.64 -2.99 -4.50
CA TYR A 86 6.22 -2.49 -5.80
C TYR A 86 6.43 -0.98 -5.94
N ALA A 87 6.18 -0.22 -4.88
CA ALA A 87 6.47 1.21 -4.86
C ALA A 87 7.97 1.49 -4.96
N ASP A 88 8.82 0.73 -4.25
CA ASP A 88 10.27 0.85 -4.32
C ASP A 88 10.78 0.55 -5.74
N ASN A 89 10.30 -0.53 -6.37
CA ASN A 89 10.62 -0.86 -7.77
C ASN A 89 10.19 0.25 -8.74
N THR A 90 9.02 0.85 -8.51
CA THR A 90 8.51 1.98 -9.30
C THR A 90 9.41 3.21 -9.14
N ASP A 91 9.84 3.51 -7.92
CA ASP A 91 10.76 4.62 -7.62
C ASP A 91 12.13 4.41 -8.27
N GLU A 92 12.66 3.19 -8.25
CA GLU A 92 13.92 2.85 -8.92
C GLU A 92 13.81 3.02 -10.44
N PHE A 93 12.69 2.59 -11.04
CA PHE A 93 12.43 2.81 -12.45
C PHE A 93 12.45 4.31 -12.80
N ILE A 94 11.70 5.11 -12.04
CA ILE A 94 11.61 6.56 -12.22
C ILE A 94 12.99 7.22 -12.05
N ALA A 95 13.75 6.80 -11.05
CA ALA A 95 15.09 7.33 -10.79
C ALA A 95 16.01 7.11 -11.99
N VAL A 96 15.92 5.98 -12.67
CA VAL A 96 16.74 5.70 -13.85
C VAL A 96 16.27 6.49 -15.08
N VAL A 97 14.96 6.61 -15.33
CA VAL A 97 14.46 7.32 -16.52
C VAL A 97 14.52 8.84 -16.40
N SER A 98 14.57 9.37 -15.18
CA SER A 98 14.71 10.82 -14.91
C SER A 98 16.16 11.26 -14.65
N ASP A 99 17.12 10.34 -14.67
CA ASP A 99 18.54 10.66 -14.49
C ASP A 99 19.17 11.11 -15.81
N ASP A 100 19.11 12.43 -16.04
CA ASP A 100 19.69 13.11 -17.21
C ASP A 100 21.22 12.97 -17.32
N SER A 101 21.89 12.45 -16.27
CA SER A 101 23.34 12.20 -16.30
C SER A 101 23.71 10.86 -16.95
N LEU A 102 22.74 9.96 -17.14
CA LEU A 102 22.98 8.66 -17.74
C LEU A 102 23.02 8.74 -19.27
N SER A 103 24.04 8.14 -19.85
CA SER A 103 24.01 7.81 -21.28
C SER A 103 22.94 6.76 -21.56
N THR A 104 22.47 6.69 -22.82
CA THR A 104 21.51 5.67 -23.27
C THR A 104 21.97 4.25 -22.92
N GLN A 105 23.26 3.95 -23.03
CA GLN A 105 23.79 2.62 -22.68
C GLN A 105 23.73 2.35 -21.17
N GLN A 106 24.03 3.35 -20.33
CA GLN A 106 23.90 3.20 -18.88
C GLN A 106 22.45 3.06 -18.45
N MET A 107 21.54 3.82 -19.05
CA MET A 107 20.10 3.71 -18.80
C MET A 107 19.59 2.31 -19.16
N GLN A 108 19.95 1.78 -20.33
CA GLN A 108 19.59 0.42 -20.74
C GLN A 108 20.10 -0.66 -19.79
N VAL A 109 21.36 -0.55 -19.34
CA VAL A 109 21.93 -1.50 -18.37
C VAL A 109 21.17 -1.43 -17.06
N LYS A 110 20.94 -0.22 -16.51
CA LYS A 110 20.18 -0.07 -15.27
C LYS A 110 18.75 -0.59 -15.40
N MET A 111 18.05 -0.27 -16.49
CA MET A 111 16.73 -0.82 -16.80
C MET A 111 16.72 -2.35 -16.84
N SER A 112 17.71 -2.98 -17.47
CA SER A 112 17.81 -4.44 -17.51
C SER A 112 18.07 -5.09 -16.14
N LEU A 113 18.68 -4.34 -15.22
CA LEU A 113 18.91 -4.79 -13.85
C LEU A 113 17.66 -4.69 -12.99
N LEU A 114 16.73 -3.77 -13.32
CA LEU A 114 15.42 -3.67 -12.67
C LEU A 114 14.43 -4.73 -13.19
N ASP A 115 14.64 -5.24 -14.39
CA ASP A 115 13.81 -6.30 -14.99
C ASP A 115 14.19 -7.69 -14.47
N THR A 116 13.94 -7.93 -13.19
CA THR A 116 14.23 -9.21 -12.52
C THR A 116 13.02 -10.15 -12.53
N ALA A 117 13.28 -11.46 -12.38
CA ALA A 117 12.20 -12.45 -12.22
C ALA A 117 11.35 -12.19 -10.97
N GLU A 118 11.96 -11.66 -9.91
CA GLU A 118 11.28 -11.31 -8.66
C GLU A 118 10.32 -10.13 -8.87
N ASN A 119 10.75 -9.10 -9.59
CA ASN A 119 9.92 -7.94 -9.89
C ASN A 119 8.72 -8.31 -10.78
N ARG A 120 8.92 -9.20 -11.76
CA ARG A 120 7.81 -9.74 -12.56
C ARG A 120 6.83 -10.55 -11.73
N ALA A 121 7.33 -11.46 -10.88
CA ALA A 121 6.48 -12.26 -10.00
C ALA A 121 5.67 -11.40 -9.02
N LEU A 122 6.26 -10.30 -8.53
CA LEU A 122 5.57 -9.33 -7.69
C LEU A 122 4.43 -8.64 -8.46
N SER A 123 4.70 -8.15 -9.67
CA SER A 123 3.67 -7.57 -10.53
C SER A 123 2.53 -8.55 -10.83
N ASP A 124 2.85 -9.78 -11.23
CA ASP A 124 1.85 -10.84 -11.50
C ASP A 124 1.01 -11.17 -10.24
N LYS A 125 1.65 -11.18 -9.07
CA LYS A 125 0.98 -11.39 -7.78
C LYS A 125 0.02 -10.25 -7.46
N LEU A 126 0.43 -9.00 -7.66
CA LEU A 126 -0.41 -7.82 -7.43
C LEU A 126 -1.58 -7.78 -8.40
N GLU A 127 -1.37 -8.10 -9.68
CA GLU A 127 -2.44 -8.22 -10.67
C GLU A 127 -3.47 -9.29 -10.26
N THR A 128 -2.98 -10.46 -9.83
CA THR A 128 -3.85 -11.55 -9.36
C THR A 128 -4.61 -11.17 -8.09
N THR A 129 -3.98 -10.42 -7.18
CA THR A 129 -4.56 -10.02 -5.89
C THR A 129 -5.54 -8.86 -6.06
N CYS A 130 -5.25 -7.93 -6.97
CA CYS A 130 -6.02 -6.73 -7.26
C CYS A 130 -6.41 -6.68 -8.75
N PRO A 131 -7.42 -7.45 -9.19
CA PRO A 131 -7.77 -7.55 -10.61
C PRO A 131 -8.22 -6.23 -11.25
N GLY A 132 -8.64 -5.24 -10.46
CA GLY A 132 -9.01 -3.90 -10.95
C GLY A 132 -7.85 -2.93 -11.16
N LEU A 133 -6.60 -3.32 -10.87
CA LEU A 133 -5.42 -2.48 -11.12
C LEU A 133 -5.12 -2.30 -12.61
N ASN A 134 -5.42 -3.31 -13.43
CA ASN A 134 -5.23 -3.25 -14.87
C ASN A 134 -6.24 -2.35 -15.59
N ASP A 135 -7.34 -1.98 -14.91
CA ASP A 135 -8.41 -1.16 -15.45
C ASP A 135 -8.27 0.33 -15.07
N LEU A 136 -7.15 0.70 -14.41
CA LEU A 136 -6.76 2.09 -14.11
C LEU A 136 -6.08 2.74 -15.30
#